data_AF-A0A1S8ASE7-F1
#
_entry.id   AF-A0A1S8ASE7-F1
#
_cell.length_a   1.000
_cell.length_b   1.000
_cell.length_c   1.000
_cell.angle_alpha   90.00
_cell.angle_beta   90.00
_cell.angle_gamma   90.00
#
_symmetry.space_group_name_H-M   'P 1'
#
loop_
_entity.id
_entity.type
_entity.pdbx_description
1 polymer ?
#
loop_
_entity_poly.entity_id
_entity_poly.type
_entity_poly.pdbx_seq_one_letter_code
_entity_poly.pdbx_strand_id
1 'polypeptide(L)'
;MSDRIPSDHPSVRTVRATCTETATGVKLEVPADDRDAFPTDEVVRIVLEGEELFAQIERALTGDELSVPGVYETPDDARDPSGATDRLPAWVDDHDVSPGGSVLIDIVEPEFLYGCRAPGETVFYAAREPPSDSLSEIAKDLEGE
;
A
#
# COMPACT_ATOMS: atom_id res chain seq x y z
N MET A 1 18.08 14.33 10.49
CA MET A 1 16.94 14.23 11.44
C MET A 1 15.84 13.60 10.63
N SER A 2 15.46 12.35 10.93
CA SER A 2 14.31 11.73 10.25
C SER A 2 13.06 12.31 10.89
N ASP A 3 12.39 13.22 10.19
CA ASP A 3 11.08 13.69 10.63
C ASP A 3 10.15 12.47 10.62
N ARG A 4 9.48 12.19 11.74
CA ARG A 4 8.53 11.06 11.84
C ARG A 4 7.15 11.65 11.82
N ILE A 5 6.36 11.28 10.82
CA ILE A 5 5.01 11.79 10.63
C ILE A 5 4.03 10.79 11.26
N PRO A 6 3.26 11.19 12.29
CA PRO A 6 2.23 10.32 12.84
C PRO A 6 1.07 10.14 11.83
N SER A 7 0.37 9.00 11.87
CA SER A 7 -0.81 8.75 11.03
C SER A 7 -1.90 9.82 11.14
N ASP A 8 -2.04 10.49 12.29
CA ASP A 8 -3.04 11.55 12.53
C ASP A 8 -2.51 12.96 12.14
N HIS A 9 -1.34 13.05 11.53
CA HIS A 9 -0.80 14.33 11.10
C HIS A 9 -1.67 14.95 10.00
N PRO A 10 -1.93 16.27 10.00
CA PRO A 10 -2.78 16.92 9.00
C PRO A 10 -2.27 16.82 7.55
N SER A 11 -1.00 16.45 7.35
CA SER A 11 -0.45 16.17 6.02
C SER A 11 -0.80 14.77 5.50
N VAL A 12 -1.17 13.84 6.38
CA VAL A 12 -1.49 12.46 6.03
C VAL A 12 -2.97 12.37 5.72
N ARG A 13 -3.31 11.92 4.52
CA ARG A 13 -4.70 11.66 4.14
C ARG A 13 -5.02 10.19 4.34
N THR A 14 -5.88 9.87 5.29
CA THR A 14 -6.36 8.49 5.48
C THR A 14 -7.54 8.18 4.57
N VAL A 15 -7.42 7.10 3.81
CA VAL A 15 -8.48 6.51 2.98
C VAL A 15 -8.92 5.20 3.62
N ARG A 16 -10.22 4.92 3.60
CA ARG A 16 -10.77 3.67 4.13
C ARG A 16 -10.96 2.67 3.00
N ALA A 17 -10.08 1.68 2.94
CA ALA A 17 -10.18 0.54 2.04
C ALA A 17 -10.96 -0.61 2.70
N THR A 18 -11.43 -1.54 1.88
CA THR A 18 -12.09 -2.77 2.31
C THR A 18 -11.17 -3.95 2.05
N CYS A 19 -10.93 -4.79 3.06
CA CYS A 19 -10.22 -6.05 2.86
C CYS A 19 -11.20 -7.09 2.30
N THR A 20 -10.89 -7.71 1.18
CA THR A 20 -11.72 -8.71 0.52
C THR A 20 -10.92 -9.98 0.27
N GLU A 21 -11.50 -11.13 0.60
CA GLU A 21 -10.87 -12.43 0.36
C GLU A 21 -10.86 -12.77 -1.13
N THR A 22 -9.76 -13.35 -1.59
CA THR A 22 -9.59 -13.87 -2.95
C THR A 22 -9.30 -15.36 -2.91
N ALA A 23 -9.30 -16.02 -4.07
CA ALA A 23 -9.03 -17.45 -4.14
C ALA A 23 -7.61 -17.84 -3.65
N THR A 24 -6.68 -16.89 -3.64
CA THR A 24 -5.25 -17.10 -3.33
C THR A 24 -4.77 -16.34 -2.10
N GLY A 25 -5.63 -15.56 -1.44
CA GLY A 25 -5.25 -14.71 -0.31
C GLY A 25 -6.30 -13.64 -0.03
N VAL A 26 -5.86 -12.40 0.15
CA VAL A 26 -6.72 -11.24 0.40
C VAL A 26 -6.27 -10.07 -0.46
N LYS A 27 -7.17 -9.13 -0.77
CA LYS A 27 -6.86 -7.89 -1.48
C LYS A 27 -7.50 -6.72 -0.75
N LEU A 28 -6.96 -5.51 -0.94
CA LEU A 28 -7.59 -4.28 -0.46
C LEU A 28 -8.31 -3.58 -1.60
N GLU A 29 -9.53 -3.12 -1.36
CA GLU A 29 -10.36 -2.39 -2.33
C GLU A 29 -10.53 -0.96 -1.87
N VAL A 30 -10.07 -0.03 -2.70
CA VAL A 30 -10.12 1.41 -2.47
C VAL A 30 -11.36 1.98 -3.17
N PRO A 31 -12.22 2.73 -2.44
CA PRO A 31 -13.43 3.28 -3.02
C PRO A 31 -13.14 4.25 -4.17
N ALA A 32 -14.03 4.28 -5.16
CA ALA A 32 -13.88 5.11 -6.35
C ALA A 32 -13.80 6.63 -6.05
N ASP A 33 -14.36 7.09 -4.92
CA ASP A 33 -14.24 8.48 -4.45
C ASP A 33 -12.79 8.88 -4.13
N ASP A 34 -11.96 7.94 -3.69
CA ASP A 34 -10.57 8.19 -3.28
C ASP A 34 -9.53 7.73 -4.31
N ARG A 35 -9.95 7.13 -5.43
CA ARG A 35 -9.06 6.60 -6.46
C ARG A 35 -8.09 7.63 -7.06
N ASP A 36 -8.48 8.91 -7.09
CA ASP A 36 -7.65 10.00 -7.64
C ASP A 36 -6.40 10.26 -6.79
N ALA A 37 -6.39 9.78 -5.55
CA ALA A 37 -5.27 9.91 -4.64
C ALA A 37 -4.21 8.79 -4.82
N PHE A 38 -4.46 7.82 -5.70
CA PHE A 38 -3.60 6.67 -5.94
C PHE A 38 -3.24 6.55 -7.42
N PRO A 39 -1.96 6.28 -7.75
CA PRO A 39 -1.58 5.98 -9.11
C PRO A 39 -2.18 4.62 -9.52
N THR A 40 -2.58 4.49 -10.78
CA THR A 40 -3.17 3.26 -11.30
C THR A 40 -2.17 2.54 -12.19
N ASP A 41 -2.09 1.22 -12.08
CA ASP A 41 -1.14 0.35 -12.77
C ASP A 41 0.33 0.61 -12.36
N GLU A 42 0.54 1.21 -11.19
CA GLU A 42 1.86 1.63 -10.70
C GLU A 42 2.19 0.92 -9.39
N VAL A 43 3.47 0.65 -9.17
CA VAL A 43 3.98 0.12 -7.89
C VAL A 43 4.31 1.25 -6.95
N VAL A 44 3.74 1.19 -5.75
CA VAL A 44 3.94 2.14 -4.68
C VAL A 44 4.60 1.48 -3.48
N ARG A 45 5.20 2.28 -2.59
CA ARG A 45 5.66 1.78 -1.29
C ARG A 45 4.52 1.81 -0.29
N ILE A 46 4.37 0.71 0.44
CA ILE A 46 3.38 0.58 1.49
C ILE A 46 4.06 0.15 2.78
N VAL A 47 3.74 0.81 3.88
CA VAL A 47 4.27 0.47 5.20
C VAL A 47 3.26 -0.38 5.95
N LEU A 48 3.61 -1.63 6.24
CA LEU A 48 2.86 -2.52 7.13
C LEU A 48 3.62 -2.65 8.44
N GLU A 49 3.02 -2.25 9.56
CA GLU A 49 3.63 -2.37 10.91
C GLU A 49 5.02 -1.73 11.06
N GLY A 50 5.32 -0.72 10.24
CA GLY A 50 6.62 -0.06 10.21
C GLY A 50 7.65 -0.73 9.28
N GLU A 51 7.30 -1.84 8.63
CA GLU A 51 8.08 -2.45 7.55
C GLU A 51 7.70 -1.82 6.20
N GLU A 52 8.69 -1.31 5.47
CA GLU A 52 8.51 -0.75 4.13
C GLU A 52 8.49 -1.89 3.09
N LEU A 53 7.34 -2.04 2.43
CA LEU A 53 7.06 -3.05 1.41
C LEU A 53 6.55 -2.36 0.14
N PHE A 54 6.18 -3.16 -0.86
CA PHE A 54 5.75 -2.70 -2.17
C PHE A 54 4.41 -3.31 -2.55
N ALA A 55 3.55 -2.53 -3.19
CA ALA A 55 2.27 -3.00 -3.67
C ALA A 55 1.95 -2.37 -5.02
N GLN A 56 1.39 -3.16 -5.93
CA GLN A 56 0.89 -2.63 -7.19
C GLN A 56 -0.57 -2.23 -7.03
N ILE A 57 -0.91 -1.02 -7.43
CA ILE A 57 -2.30 -0.55 -7.41
C ILE A 57 -2.90 -0.80 -8.78
N GLU A 58 -3.90 -1.66 -8.83
CA GLU A 58 -4.58 -2.02 -10.06
C GLU A 58 -6.01 -1.49 -10.08
N ARG A 59 -6.63 -1.46 -11.26
CA ARG A 59 -8.07 -1.23 -11.35
C ARG A 59 -8.78 -2.49 -10.88
N ALA A 60 -9.83 -2.33 -10.08
CA ALA A 60 -10.67 -3.45 -9.71
C ALA A 60 -11.23 -4.13 -10.98
N LEU A 61 -11.27 -5.46 -10.95
CA LEU A 61 -11.86 -6.27 -12.04
C LEU A 61 -13.34 -5.92 -12.29
N THR A 62 -14.02 -5.37 -11.28
CA THR A 62 -15.42 -4.95 -11.33
C THR A 62 -15.57 -3.57 -10.72
N GLY A 63 -16.15 -2.63 -11.46
CA GLY A 63 -16.45 -1.28 -10.98
C GLY A 63 -15.39 -0.24 -11.34
N ASP A 64 -15.45 0.89 -10.64
CA ASP A 64 -14.59 2.08 -10.82
C ASP A 64 -13.57 2.24 -9.68
N GLU A 65 -13.49 1.24 -8.80
CA GLU A 65 -12.65 1.15 -7.61
C GLU A 65 -11.23 0.70 -7.97
N LEU A 66 -10.27 0.95 -7.07
CA LEU A 66 -8.92 0.41 -7.19
C LEU A 66 -8.77 -0.80 -6.30
N SER A 67 -7.89 -1.71 -6.68
CA SER A 67 -7.57 -2.91 -5.91
C SER A 67 -6.06 -3.01 -5.71
N VAL A 68 -5.68 -3.35 -4.49
CA VAL A 68 -4.32 -3.73 -4.12
C VAL A 68 -4.34 -5.24 -3.89
N PRO A 69 -3.90 -6.06 -4.87
CA PRO A 69 -4.05 -7.51 -4.84
C PRO A 69 -3.16 -8.19 -3.80
N GLY A 70 -2.08 -7.54 -3.37
CA GLY A 70 -1.11 -8.07 -2.42
C GLY A 70 -0.01 -7.07 -2.08
N VAL A 71 0.82 -7.42 -1.11
CA VAL A 71 1.95 -6.61 -0.64
C VAL A 71 3.20 -7.49 -0.57
N TYR A 72 4.31 -6.99 -1.11
CA TYR A 72 5.52 -7.77 -1.37
C TYR A 72 6.79 -7.07 -0.89
N GLU A 73 7.86 -7.83 -0.72
CA GLU A 73 9.14 -7.31 -0.20
C GLU A 73 9.91 -6.47 -1.22
N THR A 74 9.71 -6.73 -2.52
CA THR A 74 10.40 -6.03 -3.60
C THR A 74 9.40 -5.46 -4.62
N PRO A 75 9.78 -4.40 -5.37
CA PRO A 75 8.93 -3.87 -6.42
C PRO A 75 8.77 -4.84 -7.59
N ASP A 76 9.73 -5.73 -7.83
CA ASP A 76 9.65 -6.76 -8.88
C ASP A 76 8.59 -7.80 -8.52
N ASP A 77 8.60 -8.28 -7.27
CA ASP A 77 7.54 -9.16 -6.74
C ASP A 77 6.15 -8.50 -6.80
N ALA A 78 6.08 -7.18 -6.59
CA ALA A 78 4.82 -6.45 -6.72
C ALA A 78 4.30 -6.38 -8.17
N ARG A 79 5.21 -6.36 -9.17
CA ARG A 79 4.86 -6.36 -10.60
C ARG A 79 4.54 -7.75 -11.14
N ASP A 80 5.35 -8.71 -10.72
CA ASP A 80 5.22 -10.12 -11.09
C ASP A 80 5.15 -10.95 -9.80
N PRO A 81 3.94 -11.10 -9.23
CA PRO A 81 3.77 -11.83 -7.98
C PRO A 81 3.91 -13.36 -8.15
N SER A 82 4.35 -13.84 -9.31
CA SER A 82 4.43 -15.26 -9.63
C SER A 82 5.53 -15.94 -8.81
N GLY A 83 5.16 -16.49 -7.66
CA GLY A 83 6.08 -17.14 -6.73
C GLY A 83 6.60 -16.22 -5.62
N ALA A 84 6.15 -14.96 -5.60
CA ALA A 84 6.37 -14.03 -4.51
C ALA A 84 5.55 -14.41 -3.27
N THR A 85 6.03 -14.01 -2.09
CA THR A 85 5.28 -14.18 -0.84
C THR A 85 4.48 -12.92 -0.56
N ASP A 86 3.15 -13.03 -0.64
CA ASP A 86 2.24 -11.97 -0.23
C ASP A 86 2.24 -11.84 1.30
N ARG A 87 2.59 -10.65 1.78
CA ARG A 87 2.62 -10.29 3.22
C ARG A 87 1.26 -9.82 3.72
N LEU A 88 0.35 -9.44 2.83
CA LEU A 88 -0.96 -8.90 3.21
C LEU A 88 -1.84 -9.92 3.97
N PRO A 89 -1.94 -11.21 3.58
CA PRO A 89 -2.73 -12.21 4.32
C PRO A 89 -2.22 -12.44 5.74
N ALA A 90 -0.90 -12.46 5.92
CA ALA A 90 -0.29 -12.62 7.23
C ALA A 90 -0.57 -11.39 8.12
N TRP A 91 -0.49 -10.19 7.55
CA TRP A 91 -0.82 -8.96 8.26
C TRP A 91 -2.31 -8.90 8.65
N VAL A 92 -3.21 -9.28 7.75
CA VAL A 92 -4.66 -9.33 8.01
C VAL A 92 -5.00 -10.32 9.13
N ASP A 93 -4.33 -11.48 9.16
CA ASP A 93 -4.50 -12.48 10.22
C ASP A 93 -4.00 -11.98 11.59
N ASP A 94 -2.82 -11.35 11.63
CA ASP A 94 -2.24 -10.79 12.85
C ASP A 94 -3.12 -9.68 13.46
N HIS A 95 -3.71 -8.84 12.60
CA HIS A 95 -4.58 -7.72 12.98
C HIS A 95 -6.06 -8.08 13.15
N ASP A 96 -6.42 -9.36 13.06
CA ASP A 96 -7.81 -9.87 13.14
C ASP A 96 -8.77 -9.15 12.17
N VAL A 97 -8.26 -8.75 11.00
CA VAL A 97 -9.06 -8.06 9.99
C VAL A 97 -9.90 -9.09 9.25
N SER A 98 -11.19 -9.14 9.56
CA SER A 98 -12.12 -10.02 8.86
C SER A 98 -12.25 -9.67 7.37
N PRO A 99 -12.56 -10.62 6.48
CA PRO A 99 -12.96 -10.31 5.11
C PRO A 99 -14.25 -9.49 5.09
N GLY A 100 -14.29 -8.45 4.25
CA GLY A 100 -15.26 -7.37 4.29
C GLY A 100 -14.97 -6.31 5.37
N GLY A 101 -13.89 -6.49 6.14
CA GLY A 101 -13.40 -5.56 7.14
C GLY A 101 -12.82 -4.30 6.53
N SER A 102 -12.64 -3.26 7.36
CA SER A 102 -12.07 -2.00 6.91
C SER A 102 -10.59 -1.91 7.28
N VAL A 103 -9.80 -1.44 6.33
CA VAL A 103 -8.37 -1.15 6.48
C VAL A 103 -8.16 0.33 6.20
N LEU A 104 -7.25 0.96 6.92
CA LEU A 104 -6.92 2.38 6.72
C LEU A 104 -5.63 2.48 5.92
N ILE A 105 -5.70 3.17 4.78
CA ILE A 105 -4.56 3.50 3.95
C ILE A 105 -4.23 4.97 4.16
N ASP A 106 -3.14 5.23 4.88
CA ASP A 106 -2.62 6.56 5.14
C ASP A 106 -1.71 7.01 3.98
N ILE A 107 -2.14 8.02 3.22
CA ILE A 107 -1.33 8.63 2.18
C ILE A 107 -0.35 9.57 2.85
N VAL A 108 0.90 9.12 2.98
CA VAL A 108 1.98 9.89 3.60
C VAL A 108 2.59 10.81 2.58
N GLU A 109 3.01 10.25 1.46
CA GLU A 109 3.46 10.97 0.28
C GLU A 109 2.68 10.44 -0.93
N PRO A 110 1.88 11.29 -1.60
CA PRO A 110 1.07 10.86 -2.71
C PRO A 110 1.94 10.26 -3.81
N GLU A 111 1.45 9.19 -4.42
CA GLU A 111 2.12 8.42 -5.47
C GLU A 111 3.40 7.69 -5.02
N PHE A 112 3.92 7.94 -3.82
CA PHE A 112 5.23 7.44 -3.40
C PHE A 112 5.18 6.53 -2.17
N LEU A 113 4.60 7.01 -1.06
CA LEU A 113 4.60 6.33 0.23
C LEU A 113 3.20 6.31 0.85
N TYR A 114 2.73 5.10 1.09
CA TYR A 114 1.47 4.82 1.74
C TYR A 114 1.74 4.04 3.02
N GLY A 115 0.90 4.25 4.01
CA GLY A 115 0.83 3.45 5.22
C GLY A 115 -0.41 2.60 5.19
N CYS A 116 -0.35 1.39 5.72
CA CYS A 116 -1.51 0.54 5.91
C CYS A 116 -1.58 0.11 7.37
N ARG A 117 -2.76 0.26 7.97
CA ARG A 117 -3.01 -0.03 9.38
C ARG A 117 -4.43 -0.49 9.63
N ALA A 118 -4.63 -1.22 10.73
CA ALA A 118 -5.96 -1.56 11.18
C ALA A 118 -6.63 -0.32 11.81
N PRO A 119 -7.98 -0.24 11.76
CA PRO A 119 -8.70 0.87 12.37
C PRO A 119 -8.47 0.91 13.89
N GLY A 120 -8.07 2.07 14.39
CA GLY A 120 -7.78 2.30 15.82
C GLY A 120 -6.30 2.25 16.17
N GLU A 121 -5.43 1.88 15.24
CA GLU A 121 -3.99 1.90 15.43
C GLU A 121 -3.36 3.27 15.15
N THR A 122 -2.23 3.55 15.81
CA THR A 122 -1.41 4.73 15.54
C THR A 122 -0.03 4.28 15.08
N VAL A 123 0.31 4.62 13.85
CA VAL A 123 1.61 4.31 13.24
C VAL A 123 2.38 5.61 13.02
N PHE A 124 3.70 5.49 12.95
CA PHE A 124 4.59 6.59 12.60
C PHE A 124 5.33 6.24 11.33
N TYR A 125 5.25 7.12 10.35
CA TYR A 125 5.94 6.97 9.08
C TYR A 125 7.24 7.75 9.11
N ALA A 126 8.27 7.19 8.48
CA ALA A 126 9.45 7.98 8.19
C ALA A 126 9.09 8.98 7.09
N ALA A 127 9.25 10.28 7.36
CA ALA A 127 9.17 11.28 6.30
C ALA A 127 10.28 10.97 5.29
N ARG A 128 9.86 10.55 4.10
CA ARG A 128 10.74 10.48 2.94
C ARG A 128 10.37 11.66 2.05
N GLU A 129 11.31 12.56 1.83
CA GLU A 129 11.21 13.43 0.66
C GLU A 129 11.32 12.53 -0.58
N PRO A 130 10.40 12.64 -1.55
CA PRO A 130 10.56 11.92 -2.81
C PRO A 130 11.93 12.33 -3.39
N PRO A 131 12.71 11.37 -3.92
CA PRO A 131 13.90 11.75 -4.67
C PRO A 131 13.48 12.76 -5.75
N SER A 132 14.32 13.75 -6.03
CA SER A 132 14.04 14.82 -7.00
C SER A 132 13.77 14.32 -8.44
N ASP A 133 13.89 13.01 -8.66
CA ASP A 133 13.62 12.31 -9.91
C ASP A 133 12.46 11.32 -9.70
N SER A 134 11.47 11.45 -10.58
CA SER A 134 10.16 10.83 -10.56
C SER A 134 10.12 9.32 -10.30
N LEU A 135 8.92 8.84 -9.94
CA LEU A 135 8.45 7.46 -9.75
C LEU A 135 9.04 6.41 -10.73
N SER A 136 9.49 6.84 -11.90
CA SER A 136 10.21 6.02 -12.89
C SER A 136 11.57 5.45 -12.42
N GLU A 137 12.20 5.96 -11.36
CA GLU A 137 13.47 5.39 -10.85
C GLU A 137 13.24 4.22 -9.88
N ILE A 138 12.09 4.14 -9.20
CA ILE A 138 11.69 2.90 -8.47
C ILE A 138 11.48 1.76 -9.47
N ALA A 139 11.22 2.10 -10.74
CA ALA A 139 11.12 1.16 -11.83
C ALA A 139 12.45 0.67 -12.40
N LYS A 140 13.60 1.26 -12.03
CA LYS A 140 14.93 0.92 -12.56
C LYS A 140 15.94 0.40 -11.55
N ASP A 141 15.67 0.56 -10.25
CA ASP A 141 16.62 0.14 -9.21
C ASP A 141 16.49 -1.35 -8.85
N LEU A 142 16.61 -2.25 -9.85
CA LEU A 142 17.11 -3.62 -9.62
C LEU A 142 17.62 -4.31 -10.90
N GLU A 143 18.24 -3.58 -11.83
CA GLU A 143 19.20 -4.20 -12.76
C GLU A 143 20.63 -3.87 -12.29
N GLY A 144 21.13 -4.60 -11.28
CA GLY A 144 22.56 -4.65 -10.98
C GLY A 144 22.94 -4.92 -9.52
N GLU A 145 23.16 -6.19 -9.15
CA GLU A 145 24.49 -6.83 -9.07
C GLU A 145 24.37 -8.36 -9.00
#